data_AF-A0A433QL01-F1
#
_entry.id   AF-A0A433QL01-F1
#
_cell.length_a   1.000
_cell.length_b   1.000
_cell.length_c   1.000
_cell.angle_alpha   90.00
_cell.angle_beta   90.00
_cell.angle_gamma   90.00
#
_symmetry.space_group_name_H-M   'P 1'
#
loop_
_entity.id
_entity.type
_entity.pdbx_description
1 polymer ?
#
loop_
_entity_poly.entity_id
_entity_poly.type
_entity_poly.pdbx_seq_one_letter_code
_entity_poly.pdbx_strand_id
1 'polypeptide(L)'
;MNCYHKEWSWRYMTEVILIFQLLLAATNYNEGRELFRSRAMTIFRPTFSLSLLYTHTHDLPPILPTLLNNFTMAASNSQGIQTLLEAEKEAAKIVQKAKQFRTERLKAARTEAAKEIDTLKAQKNAEYQAFDTEHSGEADQLVAKVSQETEAKLIEVQTAFAQNKEIVIAKLLETMTNVQPAVHVNAKARS
;
A
#
# COMPACT_ATOMS: atom_id res chain seq x y z
N MET A 1 33.44 -31.59 29.07
CA MET A 1 32.87 -31.63 27.71
C MET A 1 31.63 -30.75 27.69
N ASN A 2 31.54 -29.87 26.70
CA ASN A 2 30.36 -29.12 26.24
C ASN A 2 29.97 -27.81 26.96
N CYS A 3 30.73 -26.77 26.60
CA CYS A 3 30.19 -25.45 26.26
C CYS A 3 29.11 -25.54 25.15
N TYR A 4 28.36 -24.44 24.93
CA TYR A 4 27.37 -24.19 23.85
C TYR A 4 25.90 -24.57 24.11
N HIS A 5 25.14 -23.75 24.84
CA HIS A 5 23.67 -23.75 24.70
C HIS A 5 22.92 -22.46 25.11
N LYS A 6 23.55 -21.26 25.15
CA LYS A 6 22.87 -20.05 25.67
C LYS A 6 23.04 -18.76 24.85
N GLU A 7 23.17 -18.83 23.53
CA GLU A 7 23.23 -17.61 22.67
C GLU A 7 22.19 -17.54 21.55
N TRP A 8 21.31 -18.52 21.40
CA TRP A 8 20.33 -18.54 20.31
C TRP A 8 18.96 -17.89 20.64
N SER A 9 18.66 -17.56 21.90
CA SER A 9 17.29 -17.15 22.29
C SER A 9 16.86 -15.76 21.81
N TRP A 10 17.79 -14.82 21.66
CA TRP A 10 17.44 -13.43 21.36
C TRP A 10 17.19 -13.17 19.88
N ARG A 11 17.93 -13.86 18.99
CA ARG A 11 17.77 -13.72 17.54
C ARG A 11 16.45 -14.30 17.05
N TYR A 12 16.01 -15.43 17.62
CA TYR A 12 14.70 -16.01 17.30
C TYR A 12 13.53 -15.15 17.80
N MET A 13 13.64 -14.47 18.95
CA MET A 13 12.56 -13.57 19.42
C MET A 13 12.38 -12.35 18.51
N THR A 14 13.47 -11.76 18.02
CA THR A 14 13.37 -10.61 17.11
C THR A 14 12.82 -10.98 15.74
N GLU A 15 13.16 -12.17 15.22
CA GLU A 15 12.61 -12.64 13.94
C GLU A 15 11.13 -12.98 14.04
N VAL A 16 10.67 -13.59 15.15
CA VAL A 16 9.25 -13.87 15.36
C VAL A 16 8.42 -12.58 15.49
N ILE A 17 8.96 -11.55 16.15
CA ILE A 17 8.29 -10.23 16.26
C ILE A 17 8.20 -9.54 14.89
N LEU A 18 9.26 -9.59 14.09
CA LEU A 18 9.29 -9.00 12.75
C LEU A 18 8.35 -9.72 11.78
N ILE A 19 8.30 -11.05 11.81
CA ILE A 19 7.36 -11.85 10.99
C ILE A 19 5.91 -11.52 11.39
N PHE A 20 5.63 -11.36 12.69
CA PHE A 20 4.29 -11.02 13.18
C PHE A 20 3.87 -9.59 12.79
N GLN A 21 4.81 -8.63 12.80
CA GLN A 21 4.56 -7.27 12.31
C GLN A 21 4.35 -7.22 10.79
N LEU A 22 5.05 -8.05 10.02
CA LEU A 22 4.89 -8.14 8.57
C LEU A 22 3.54 -8.77 8.18
N LEU A 23 3.08 -9.77 8.94
CA LEU A 23 1.77 -10.40 8.73
C LEU A 23 0.60 -9.47 9.08
N LEU A 24 0.79 -8.59 10.08
CA LEU A 24 -0.17 -7.55 10.47
C LEU A 24 -0.28 -6.42 9.44
N ALA A 25 0.77 -6.16 8.66
CA ALA A 25 0.74 -5.15 7.59
C ALA A 25 0.04 -5.65 6.31
N ALA A 26 -0.06 -6.96 6.12
CA ALA A 26 -0.64 -7.58 4.92
C ALA A 26 -2.17 -7.77 4.98
N THR A 27 -2.81 -7.59 6.15
CA THR A 27 -4.26 -7.80 6.32
C THR A 27 -4.98 -6.49 6.57
N ASN A 28 -5.61 -5.97 5.52
CA ASN A 28 -6.46 -4.79 5.55
C ASN A 28 -7.84 -5.18 6.10
N TYR A 29 -7.99 -5.35 7.43
CA TYR A 29 -9.30 -5.59 8.06
C TYR A 29 -9.35 -5.02 9.48
N ASN A 30 -10.30 -4.12 9.72
CA ASN A 30 -10.27 -3.15 10.80
C ASN A 30 -10.90 -3.62 12.14
N GLU A 31 -11.10 -4.93 12.35
CA GLU A 31 -11.87 -5.43 13.51
C GLU A 31 -11.17 -6.49 14.38
N GLY A 32 -9.94 -6.89 14.05
CA GLY A 32 -9.23 -7.97 14.78
C GLY A 32 -8.20 -7.53 15.84
N ARG A 33 -7.96 -6.21 16.02
CA ARG A 33 -6.81 -5.71 16.80
C ARG A 33 -6.94 -5.84 18.32
N GLU A 34 -8.15 -5.81 18.87
CA GLU A 34 -8.37 -5.86 20.32
C GLU A 34 -8.35 -7.30 20.88
N LEU A 35 -8.85 -8.28 20.12
CA LEU A 35 -8.88 -9.69 20.55
C LEU A 35 -7.49 -10.34 20.59
N PHE A 36 -6.56 -9.93 19.71
CA PHE A 36 -5.20 -10.48 19.71
C PHE A 36 -4.29 -9.81 20.75
N ARG A 37 -4.52 -8.52 21.07
CA ARG A 37 -3.87 -7.84 22.20
C ARG A 37 -4.24 -8.47 23.54
N SER A 38 -5.51 -8.82 23.71
CA SER A 38 -6.01 -9.41 24.96
C SER A 38 -5.44 -10.81 25.19
N ARG A 39 -5.26 -11.61 24.14
CA ARG A 39 -4.80 -13.00 24.26
C ARG A 39 -3.27 -13.14 24.32
N ALA A 40 -2.52 -12.23 23.69
CA ALA A 40 -1.06 -12.21 23.75
C ALA A 40 -0.50 -11.74 25.12
N MET A 41 -1.24 -10.92 25.87
CA MET A 41 -0.83 -10.52 27.23
C MET A 41 -0.92 -11.65 28.27
N THR A 42 -1.72 -12.69 28.02
CA THR A 42 -1.93 -13.77 28.98
C THR A 42 -0.80 -14.82 29.00
N ILE A 43 0.09 -14.82 28.00
CA ILE A 43 1.15 -15.84 27.89
C ILE A 43 2.52 -15.32 28.35
N PHE A 44 2.69 -14.01 28.55
CA PHE A 44 3.97 -13.44 28.96
C PHE A 44 3.83 -12.51 30.17
N ARG A 45 3.75 -13.12 31.35
CA ARG A 45 3.75 -12.42 32.65
C ARG A 45 5.10 -12.63 33.33
N PRO A 46 6.09 -11.74 33.20
CA PRO A 46 7.12 -11.61 34.20
C PRO A 46 6.55 -10.72 35.32
N THR A 47 6.36 -11.30 36.49
CA THR A 47 6.04 -10.59 37.72
C THR A 47 7.17 -9.62 38.06
N PHE A 48 6.92 -8.31 38.03
CA PHE A 48 7.70 -7.37 38.83
C PHE A 48 6.83 -6.20 39.26
N SER A 49 6.85 -5.97 40.57
CA SER A 49 5.96 -5.08 41.34
C SER A 49 6.07 -3.62 40.92
N LEU A 50 4.91 -2.98 40.75
CA LEU A 50 4.74 -1.54 40.62
C LEU A 50 4.57 -0.94 42.02
N SER A 51 5.53 -0.15 42.49
CA SER A 51 5.32 0.80 43.60
C SER A 51 5.51 2.22 43.08
N LEU A 52 4.51 3.03 43.41
CA LEU A 52 4.20 4.40 43.02
C LEU A 52 5.27 5.46 43.40
N LEU A 53 5.01 6.69 42.92
CA LEU A 53 5.58 8.02 43.23
C LEU A 53 6.61 8.53 42.20
N TYR A 54 6.29 9.55 41.38
CA TYR A 54 6.19 10.99 41.67
C TYR A 54 7.56 11.70 41.57
N THR A 55 7.51 12.97 41.11
CA THR A 55 8.57 13.98 40.97
C THR A 55 9.46 13.89 39.73
N HIS A 56 9.40 14.89 38.84
CA HIS A 56 10.07 16.20 38.92
C HIS A 56 11.55 16.05 38.56
N THR A 57 11.93 16.74 37.48
CA THR A 57 13.30 17.07 37.14
C THR A 57 14.03 17.60 38.38
N HIS A 58 14.98 16.87 38.94
CA HIS A 58 16.09 17.38 39.73
C HIS A 58 17.13 16.27 39.93
N ASP A 59 18.37 16.62 39.57
CA ASP A 59 19.63 16.13 40.13
C ASP A 59 20.13 14.70 39.82
N LEU A 60 21.20 14.68 39.02
CA LEU A 60 22.21 13.61 38.94
C LEU A 60 22.94 13.48 40.30
N PRO A 61 23.26 12.26 40.77
CA PRO A 61 23.89 12.06 42.08
C PRO A 61 25.37 12.50 42.13
N PRO A 62 25.85 13.01 43.28
CA PRO A 62 27.24 13.40 43.48
C PRO A 62 28.09 12.15 43.77
N ILE A 63 29.15 11.96 42.98
CA ILE A 63 30.21 11.00 43.26
C ILE A 63 31.21 11.72 44.18
N LEU A 64 31.36 11.22 45.42
CA LEU A 64 32.32 11.76 46.38
C LEU A 64 33.77 11.59 45.91
N PRO A 65 34.68 12.46 46.39
CA PRO A 65 35.96 12.76 45.77
C PRO A 65 37.04 11.80 46.23
N THR A 66 38.07 11.58 45.41
CA THR A 66 39.48 11.80 45.76
C THR A 66 40.44 11.26 44.69
N LEU A 67 41.53 12.00 44.51
CA LEU A 67 42.77 11.65 43.80
C LEU A 67 42.78 11.67 42.26
N LEU A 68 42.60 12.87 41.71
CA LEU A 68 43.56 13.41 40.73
C LEU A 68 43.64 14.93 40.92
N ASN A 69 44.26 15.33 42.03
CA ASN A 69 45.03 16.56 42.02
C ASN A 69 46.20 16.31 41.06
N ASN A 70 46.22 17.02 39.93
CA ASN A 70 47.40 17.64 39.33
C ASN A 70 47.07 18.29 37.97
N PHE A 71 46.08 19.20 37.94
CA PHE A 71 46.23 20.37 37.08
C PHE A 71 46.22 21.59 37.98
N THR A 72 47.43 21.93 38.40
CA THR A 72 47.83 23.19 38.99
C THR A 72 46.96 24.35 38.47
N MET A 73 46.11 24.89 39.35
CA MET A 73 45.73 26.30 39.29
C MET A 73 47.01 27.12 39.47
N ALA A 74 47.75 27.34 38.38
CA ALA A 74 48.69 28.43 38.30
C ALA A 74 47.87 29.72 38.19
N ALA A 75 47.57 30.31 39.35
CA ALA A 75 47.08 31.66 39.47
C ALA A 75 48.16 32.63 38.94
N SER A 76 48.22 32.80 37.61
CA SER A 76 49.03 33.82 36.95
C SER A 76 48.44 34.30 35.61
N ASN A 77 47.24 33.85 35.19
CA ASN A 77 46.61 34.35 33.97
C ASN A 77 45.07 34.18 33.99
N SER A 78 44.37 34.83 34.93
CA SER A 78 42.90 34.80 35.04
C SER A 78 42.18 35.21 33.75
N GLN A 79 42.84 36.02 32.91
CA GLN A 79 42.38 36.39 31.57
C GLN A 79 42.27 35.18 30.62
N GLY A 80 43.26 34.27 30.63
CA GLY A 80 43.29 33.12 29.72
C GLY A 80 42.21 32.08 30.01
N ILE A 81 41.92 31.84 31.29
CA ILE A 81 40.87 30.90 31.71
C ILE A 81 39.48 31.42 31.31
N GLN A 82 39.21 32.72 31.46
CA GLN A 82 37.92 33.29 31.05
C GLN A 82 37.69 33.22 29.54
N THR A 83 38.74 33.43 28.73
CA THR A 83 38.66 33.28 27.28
C THR A 83 38.31 31.84 26.88
N LEU A 84 38.86 30.83 27.56
CA LEU A 84 38.55 29.42 27.29
C LEU A 84 37.10 29.06 27.69
N LEU A 85 36.61 29.59 28.81
CA LEU A 85 35.22 29.36 29.26
C LEU A 85 34.19 30.00 28.32
N GLU A 86 34.44 31.22 27.81
CA GLU A 86 33.54 31.82 26.82
C GLU A 86 33.61 31.07 25.49
N ALA A 87 34.79 30.62 25.05
CA ALA A 87 34.94 29.78 23.87
C ALA A 87 34.19 28.44 24.00
N GLU A 88 34.21 27.82 25.17
CA GLU A 88 33.43 26.61 25.45
C GLU A 88 31.92 26.87 25.33
N LYS A 89 31.44 27.98 25.90
CA LYS A 89 30.04 28.38 25.83
C LYS A 89 29.60 28.71 24.40
N GLU A 90 30.44 29.37 23.61
CA GLU A 90 30.19 29.64 22.20
C GLU A 90 30.16 28.36 21.36
N ALA A 91 31.11 27.45 21.57
CA ALA A 91 31.11 26.15 20.92
C ALA A 91 29.84 25.34 21.26
N ALA A 92 29.44 25.32 22.53
CA ALA A 92 28.21 24.66 22.97
C ALA A 92 26.95 25.25 22.29
N LYS A 93 26.87 26.58 22.18
CA LYS A 93 25.78 27.27 21.45
C LYS A 93 25.76 26.88 19.97
N ILE A 94 26.91 26.80 19.31
CA ILE A 94 27.01 26.42 17.89
C ILE A 94 26.49 24.99 17.69
N VAL A 95 26.91 24.05 18.54
CA VAL A 95 26.45 22.66 18.48
C VAL A 95 24.94 22.55 18.75
N GLN A 96 24.42 23.32 19.71
CA GLN A 96 22.99 23.34 20.01
C GLN A 96 22.16 23.89 18.85
N LYS A 97 22.60 25.00 18.23
CA LYS A 97 21.99 25.56 17.02
C LYS A 97 22.00 24.55 15.87
N ALA A 98 23.11 23.84 15.66
CA ALA A 98 23.20 22.80 14.62
C ALA A 98 22.22 21.64 14.87
N LYS A 99 22.07 21.20 16.12
CA LYS A 99 21.08 20.17 16.50
C LYS A 99 19.64 20.64 16.26
N GLN A 100 19.32 21.87 16.67
CA GLN A 100 17.99 22.47 16.46
C GLN A 100 17.68 22.59 14.97
N PHE A 101 18.60 23.16 14.18
CA PHE A 101 18.46 23.29 12.73
C PHE A 101 18.20 21.94 12.05
N ARG A 102 18.93 20.88 12.45
CA ARG A 102 18.68 19.52 11.94
C ARG A 102 17.26 19.05 12.26
N THR A 103 16.79 19.23 13.49
CA THR A 103 15.44 18.82 13.88
C THR A 103 14.35 19.62 13.18
N GLU A 104 14.57 20.92 12.96
CA GLU A 104 13.65 21.79 12.24
C GLU A 104 13.56 21.41 10.76
N ARG A 105 14.69 21.15 10.10
CA ARG A 105 14.73 20.66 8.72
C ARG A 105 13.99 19.34 8.56
N LEU A 106 14.16 18.41 9.50
CA LEU A 106 13.43 17.14 9.49
C LEU A 106 11.92 17.33 9.68
N LYS A 107 11.50 18.25 10.56
CA LYS A 107 10.08 18.59 10.74
C LYS A 107 9.51 19.25 9.48
N ALA A 108 10.22 20.22 8.92
CA ALA A 108 9.82 20.93 7.71
C ALA A 108 9.60 19.94 6.54
N ALA A 109 10.56 19.04 6.30
CA ALA A 109 10.45 18.03 5.26
C ALA A 109 9.23 17.10 5.46
N ARG A 110 8.95 16.69 6.71
CA ARG A 110 7.75 15.88 7.01
C ARG A 110 6.46 16.65 6.76
N THR A 111 6.40 17.91 7.19
CA THR A 111 5.20 18.74 6.99
C THR A 111 4.96 19.08 5.53
N GLU A 112 6.03 19.28 4.76
CA GLU A 112 5.96 19.55 3.33
C GLU A 112 5.50 18.32 2.56
N ALA A 113 6.09 17.15 2.82
CA ALA A 113 5.64 15.89 2.24
C ALA A 113 4.18 15.56 2.58
N ALA A 114 3.75 15.82 3.83
CA ALA A 114 2.35 15.62 4.22
C ALA A 114 1.40 16.54 3.44
N LYS A 115 1.75 17.81 3.27
CA LYS A 115 0.98 18.75 2.45
C LYS A 115 0.90 18.31 1.00
N GLU A 116 2.02 17.86 0.43
CA GLU A 116 2.07 17.39 -0.96
C GLU A 116 1.19 16.15 -1.15
N ILE A 117 1.24 15.19 -0.23
CA ILE A 117 0.36 14.01 -0.22
C ILE A 117 -1.11 14.43 -0.23
N ASP A 118 -1.50 15.38 0.62
CA ASP A 118 -2.90 15.83 0.70
C ASP A 118 -3.33 16.55 -0.58
N THR A 119 -2.47 17.37 -1.17
CA THR A 119 -2.76 18.01 -2.47
C THR A 119 -2.91 16.99 -3.60
N LEU A 120 -2.03 15.99 -3.66
CA LEU A 120 -2.11 14.94 -4.67
C LEU A 120 -3.36 14.08 -4.51
N LYS A 121 -3.74 13.75 -3.26
CA LYS A 121 -5.00 13.04 -3.00
C LYS A 121 -6.21 13.86 -3.46
N ALA A 122 -6.24 15.16 -3.16
CA ALA A 122 -7.33 16.03 -3.59
C ALA A 122 -7.40 16.13 -5.12
N GLN A 123 -6.27 16.30 -5.79
CA GLN A 123 -6.18 16.32 -7.26
C GLN A 123 -6.66 15.00 -7.87
N LYS A 124 -6.15 13.86 -7.38
CA LYS A 124 -6.54 12.54 -7.90
C LYS A 124 -8.00 12.20 -7.65
N ASN A 125 -8.55 12.62 -6.52
CA ASN A 125 -9.97 12.45 -6.25
C ASN A 125 -10.83 13.33 -7.19
N ALA A 126 -10.40 14.56 -7.46
CA ALA A 126 -11.09 15.44 -8.41
C ALA A 126 -11.02 14.88 -9.85
N GLU A 127 -9.84 14.41 -10.28
CA GLU A 127 -9.67 13.73 -11.57
C GLU A 127 -10.56 12.47 -11.67
N TYR A 128 -10.62 11.67 -10.60
CA TYR A 128 -11.45 10.47 -10.55
C TYR A 128 -12.94 10.82 -10.63
N GLN A 129 -13.40 11.83 -9.89
CA GLN A 129 -14.80 12.28 -9.94
C GLN A 129 -15.16 12.82 -11.32
N ALA A 130 -14.28 13.62 -11.95
CA ALA A 130 -14.50 14.10 -13.31
C ALA A 130 -14.61 12.93 -14.30
N PHE A 131 -13.68 11.97 -14.21
CA PHE A 131 -13.70 10.76 -15.04
C PHE A 131 -15.00 9.95 -14.83
N ASP A 132 -15.42 9.75 -13.58
CA ASP A 132 -16.64 9.02 -13.25
C ASP A 132 -17.89 9.74 -13.79
N THR A 133 -17.97 11.07 -13.65
CA THR A 133 -19.09 11.84 -14.23
C THR A 133 -19.13 11.80 -15.75
N GLU A 134 -17.97 11.79 -16.41
CA GLU A 134 -17.89 11.74 -17.87
C GLU A 134 -18.25 10.35 -18.42
N HIS A 135 -17.84 9.28 -17.73
CA HIS A 135 -17.96 7.90 -18.22
C HIS A 135 -19.17 7.13 -17.65
N SER A 136 -19.78 7.60 -16.55
CA SER A 136 -20.94 6.93 -15.93
C SER A 136 -22.15 6.81 -16.86
N GLY A 137 -22.28 7.67 -17.88
CA GLY A 137 -23.34 7.61 -18.89
C GLY A 137 -22.94 6.96 -20.21
N GLU A 138 -21.67 6.62 -20.42
CA GLU A 138 -21.20 6.09 -21.70
C GLU A 138 -21.75 4.68 -21.97
N ALA A 139 -21.87 3.86 -20.93
CA ALA A 139 -22.43 2.51 -21.03
C ALA A 139 -23.88 2.54 -21.53
N ASP A 140 -24.72 3.43 -21.00
CA ASP A 140 -26.12 3.56 -21.42
C ASP A 140 -26.23 4.08 -22.87
N GLN A 141 -25.37 5.04 -23.25
CA GLN A 141 -25.30 5.52 -24.64
C GLN A 141 -24.84 4.43 -25.61
N LEU A 142 -23.86 3.61 -25.22
CA LEU A 142 -23.39 2.47 -26.01
C LEU A 142 -24.51 1.44 -26.20
N VAL A 143 -25.21 1.07 -25.11
CA VAL A 143 -26.34 0.13 -25.17
C VAL A 143 -27.45 0.66 -26.07
N ALA A 144 -27.79 1.95 -25.98
CA ALA A 144 -28.79 2.57 -26.84
C ALA A 144 -28.39 2.52 -28.33
N LYS A 145 -27.12 2.82 -28.66
CA LYS A 145 -26.61 2.73 -30.04
C LYS A 145 -26.64 1.30 -30.56
N VAL A 146 -26.17 0.34 -29.76
CA VAL A 146 -26.18 -1.09 -30.14
C VAL A 146 -27.61 -1.59 -30.34
N SER A 147 -28.57 -1.17 -29.52
CA SER A 147 -29.99 -1.53 -29.70
C SER A 147 -30.53 -0.99 -31.02
N GLN A 148 -30.28 0.28 -31.32
CA GLN A 148 -30.72 0.90 -32.58
C GLN A 148 -30.12 0.21 -33.82
N GLU A 149 -28.82 -0.10 -33.78
CA GLU A 149 -28.15 -0.85 -34.85
C GLU A 149 -28.72 -2.25 -35.00
N THR A 150 -28.99 -2.93 -33.88
CA THR A 150 -29.58 -4.28 -33.87
C THR A 150 -30.99 -4.27 -34.46
N GLU A 151 -31.82 -3.31 -34.09
CA GLU A 151 -33.16 -3.12 -34.66
C GLU A 151 -33.11 -2.84 -36.16
N ALA A 152 -32.19 -1.97 -36.61
CA ALA A 152 -31.98 -1.71 -38.02
C ALA A 152 -31.57 -2.97 -38.79
N LYS A 153 -30.66 -3.78 -38.23
CA LYS A 153 -30.25 -5.06 -38.82
C LYS A 153 -31.36 -6.10 -38.83
N LEU A 154 -32.21 -6.16 -37.81
CA LEU A 154 -33.38 -7.03 -37.82
C LEU A 154 -34.36 -6.66 -38.94
N ILE A 155 -34.60 -5.37 -39.16
CA ILE A 155 -35.46 -4.90 -40.26
C ILE A 155 -34.85 -5.28 -41.61
N GLU A 156 -33.53 -5.10 -41.78
CA GLU A 156 -32.81 -5.50 -43.00
C GLU A 156 -32.96 -7.01 -43.28
N VAL A 157 -32.73 -7.85 -42.27
CA VAL A 157 -32.87 -9.32 -42.38
C VAL A 157 -34.30 -9.72 -42.69
N GLN A 158 -35.30 -9.13 -42.03
CA GLN A 158 -36.71 -9.42 -42.30
C GLN A 158 -37.12 -9.03 -43.72
N THR A 159 -36.63 -7.88 -44.20
CA THR A 159 -36.90 -7.39 -45.56
C THR A 159 -36.26 -8.33 -46.59
N ALA A 160 -35.00 -8.70 -46.39
CA ALA A 160 -34.30 -9.64 -47.26
C ALA A 160 -34.98 -11.03 -47.25
N PHE A 161 -35.46 -11.49 -46.09
CA PHE A 161 -36.23 -12.72 -45.99
C PHE A 161 -37.54 -12.63 -46.78
N ALA A 162 -38.33 -11.57 -46.58
CA ALA A 162 -39.60 -11.39 -47.27
C ALA A 162 -39.45 -11.35 -48.80
N GLN A 163 -38.38 -10.70 -49.30
CA GLN A 163 -38.07 -10.64 -50.73
C GLN A 163 -37.69 -12.00 -51.32
N ASN A 164 -36.89 -12.79 -50.59
CA ASN A 164 -36.33 -14.04 -51.12
C ASN A 164 -37.17 -15.28 -50.81
N LYS A 165 -38.11 -15.20 -49.86
CA LYS A 165 -38.91 -16.34 -49.39
C LYS A 165 -39.58 -17.08 -50.54
N GLU A 166 -40.37 -16.38 -51.35
CA GLU A 166 -41.15 -17.01 -52.42
C GLU A 166 -40.25 -17.60 -53.52
N ILE A 167 -39.11 -16.94 -53.80
CA ILE A 167 -38.12 -17.40 -54.77
C ILE A 167 -37.51 -18.73 -54.32
N VAL A 168 -37.14 -18.84 -53.04
CA VAL A 168 -36.55 -20.05 -52.46
C VAL A 168 -37.58 -21.18 -52.41
N ILE A 169 -38.84 -20.88 -52.04
CA ILE A 169 -39.92 -21.88 -52.02
C ILE A 169 -40.17 -22.43 -53.43
N ALA A 170 -40.28 -21.56 -54.43
CA ALA A 170 -40.48 -21.98 -55.82
C ALA A 170 -39.34 -22.89 -56.31
N LYS A 171 -38.08 -22.51 -56.05
CA LYS A 171 -36.90 -23.30 -56.42
C LYS A 171 -36.84 -24.65 -55.70
N LEU A 172 -37.27 -24.71 -54.43
CA LEU A 172 -37.34 -25.97 -53.69
C LEU A 172 -38.42 -26.90 -54.26
N LEU A 173 -39.61 -26.37 -54.58
CA LEU A 173 -40.69 -27.13 -55.18
C LEU A 173 -40.33 -27.64 -56.58
N GLU A 174 -39.71 -26.80 -57.40
CA GLU A 174 -39.22 -27.18 -58.73
C GLU A 174 -38.22 -28.33 -58.64
N THR A 175 -37.22 -28.24 -57.75
CA THR A 175 -36.21 -29.30 -57.60
C THR A 175 -36.78 -30.59 -57.02
N MET A 176 -37.74 -30.50 -56.10
CA MET A 176 -38.42 -31.68 -55.53
C MET A 176 -39.35 -32.39 -56.51
N THR A 177 -39.99 -31.66 -57.42
CA THR A 177 -40.94 -32.22 -58.39
C THR A 177 -40.27 -32.67 -59.70
N ASN A 178 -39.09 -32.15 -60.00
CA ASN A 178 -38.28 -32.56 -61.16
C ASN A 178 -37.56 -33.89 -60.92
N VAL A 179 -38.31 -35.00 -61.04
CA VAL A 179 -37.73 -36.35 -61.00
C VAL A 179 -37.04 -36.65 -62.32
N GLN A 180 -35.71 -36.72 -62.29
CA GLN A 180 -34.90 -37.19 -63.42
C GLN A 180 -34.47 -38.65 -63.18
N PRO A 181 -35.24 -39.64 -63.69
CA PRO A 181 -34.87 -41.03 -63.55
C PRO A 181 -33.66 -41.33 -64.41
N ALA A 182 -32.49 -41.36 -63.77
CA ALA A 182 -31.26 -41.84 -64.39
C ALA A 182 -31.10 -43.33 -64.10
N VAL A 183 -30.92 -44.11 -65.16
CA VAL A 183 -30.50 -45.50 -65.00
C VAL A 183 -29.11 -45.49 -64.38
N HIS A 184 -28.93 -46.24 -63.29
CA HIS A 184 -27.64 -46.35 -62.63
C HIS A 184 -26.58 -46.84 -63.62
N VAL A 185 -25.38 -46.26 -63.59
CA VAL A 185 -24.29 -46.45 -64.58
C VAL A 185 -23.92 -47.92 -64.85
N ASN A 186 -24.24 -48.83 -63.93
CA ASN A 186 -23.94 -50.26 -64.03
C ASN A 186 -25.13 -51.13 -64.48
N ALA A 187 -26.27 -50.54 -64.84
CA ALA A 187 -27.42 -51.32 -65.31
C ALA A 187 -27.11 -51.94 -66.67
N LYS A 188 -27.24 -53.27 -66.75
CA LYS A 188 -27.10 -54.04 -67.99
C LYS A 188 -28.46 -54.58 -68.40
N ALA A 189 -28.82 -54.47 -69.68
CA ALA A 189 -30.00 -55.13 -70.21
C ALA A 189 -29.80 -56.66 -70.10
N ARG A 190 -30.73 -57.35 -69.45
CA ARG A 190 -30.72 -58.82 -69.38
C ARG A 190 -31.12 -59.33 -70.78
N SER A 191 -30.16 -59.86 -71.51
CA SER A 191 -30.34 -60.56 -72.80
C SER A 191 -31.04 -61.89 -72.61
#